data_AF-A0A528HGX2-F1
#
_entry.id   AF-A0A528HGX2-F1
#
_cell.length_a   1.000
_cell.length_b   1.000
_cell.length_c   1.000
_cell.angle_alpha   90.00
_cell.angle_beta   90.00
_cell.angle_gamma   90.00
#
_symmetry.space_group_name_H-M   'P 1'
#
loop_
_entity.id
_entity.type
_entity.pdbx_description
1 polymer ?
#
loop_
_entity_poly.entity_id
_entity_poly.type
_entity_poly.pdbx_seq_one_letter_code
_entity_poly.pdbx_strand_id
1 'polypeptide(L)'
;TQSEVLALMCIAYFQPITRAELSSFFGKEISRDLIGNLRGFGFIASGPRAPQPGAPYTYVTTKEFLLEFGLKTLRDLPDFEALEDAGLLSKEKLLAGDIMPEFSGGEAQGAGIEIED
;
A
#
# COMPACT_ATOMS: atom_id res chain seq x y z
N THR A 1 9.88 -6.98 -0.30
CA THR A 1 9.61 -6.83 -1.75
C THR A 1 9.15 -5.41 -2.06
N GLN A 2 9.19 -4.96 -3.32
CA GLN A 2 8.72 -3.61 -3.68
C GLN A 2 7.25 -3.38 -3.26
N SER A 3 6.38 -4.37 -3.47
CA SER A 3 4.97 -4.32 -3.06
C SER A 3 4.79 -4.20 -1.54
N GLU A 4 5.61 -4.89 -0.74
CA GLU A 4 5.57 -4.78 0.74
C GLU A 4 5.97 -3.39 1.21
N VAL A 5 7.02 -2.81 0.60
CA VAL A 5 7.47 -1.44 0.93
C VAL A 5 6.38 -0.42 0.60
N LEU A 6 5.78 -0.51 -0.59
CA LEU A 6 4.70 0.39 -1.00
C LEU A 6 3.48 0.28 -0.08
N ALA A 7 3.04 -0.93 0.23
CA ALA A 7 1.93 -1.15 1.15
C ALA A 7 2.24 -0.63 2.56
N LEU A 8 3.46 -0.87 3.06
CA LEU A 8 3.90 -0.35 4.36
C LEU A 8 3.89 1.18 4.39
N MET A 9 4.40 1.83 3.35
CA MET A 9 4.36 3.29 3.22
C MET A 9 2.93 3.81 3.19
N CYS A 10 2.05 3.21 2.38
CA CYS A 10 0.64 3.62 2.34
C CYS A 10 -0.03 3.47 3.71
N ILE A 11 0.24 2.39 4.45
CA ILE A 11 -0.24 2.24 5.84
C ILE A 11 0.35 3.35 6.73
N ALA A 12 1.64 3.63 6.65
CA ALA A 12 2.29 4.65 7.49
C ALA A 12 1.66 6.04 7.33
N TYR A 13 1.38 6.46 6.09
CA TYR A 13 0.81 7.77 5.76
C TYR A 13 -0.71 7.87 5.91
N PHE A 14 -1.45 6.78 5.68
CA PHE A 14 -2.92 6.81 5.59
C PHE A 14 -3.63 5.97 6.65
N GLN A 15 -2.92 5.45 7.65
CA GLN A 15 -3.54 4.74 8.77
C GLN A 15 -4.58 5.61 9.50
N PRO A 16 -5.68 5.01 10.02
CA PRO A 16 -6.02 3.59 9.91
C PRO A 16 -6.64 3.24 8.55
N ILE A 17 -6.10 2.23 7.85
CA ILE A 17 -6.51 1.85 6.48
C ILE A 17 -6.82 0.35 6.35
N THR A 18 -7.84 -0.01 5.58
CA THR A 18 -8.25 -1.40 5.31
C THR A 18 -7.48 -2.03 4.14
N ARG A 19 -7.50 -3.37 4.04
CA ARG A 19 -6.92 -4.08 2.88
C ARG A 19 -7.59 -3.70 1.56
N ALA A 20 -8.90 -3.42 1.61
CA ALA A 20 -9.68 -3.03 0.44
C ALA A 20 -9.26 -1.64 -0.05
N GLU A 21 -9.13 -0.66 0.85
CA GLU A 21 -8.66 0.69 0.52
C GLU A 21 -7.22 0.66 -0.01
N LEU A 22 -6.33 -0.15 0.58
CA LEU A 22 -5.00 -0.38 0.02
C LEU A 22 -5.08 -0.90 -1.42
N SER A 23 -5.93 -1.90 -1.68
CA SER A 23 -6.09 -2.48 -3.02
C SER A 23 -6.62 -1.45 -4.03
N SER A 24 -7.56 -0.60 -3.62
CA SER A 24 -8.04 0.51 -4.44
C SER A 24 -6.95 1.54 -4.73
N PHE A 25 -6.10 1.88 -3.76
CA PHE A 25 -4.99 2.81 -3.93
C PHE A 25 -3.97 2.31 -4.97
N PHE A 26 -3.71 1.01 -4.99
CA PHE A 26 -2.73 0.41 -5.89
C PHE A 26 -3.32 -0.12 -7.20
N GLY A 27 -4.64 -0.02 -7.41
CA GLY A 27 -5.32 -0.56 -8.59
C GLY A 27 -5.24 -2.08 -8.77
N LYS A 28 -4.84 -2.82 -7.72
CA LYS A 28 -4.66 -4.28 -7.75
C LYS A 28 -4.92 -4.88 -6.36
N GLU A 29 -5.27 -6.17 -6.32
CA GLU A 29 -5.50 -6.83 -5.03
C GLU A 29 -4.21 -6.90 -4.19
N ILE A 30 -4.32 -6.49 -2.93
CA ILE A 30 -3.28 -6.70 -1.92
C ILE A 30 -3.52 -8.04 -1.25
N SER A 31 -2.59 -8.99 -1.43
CA SER A 31 -2.74 -10.34 -0.89
C SER A 31 -2.72 -10.37 0.64
N ARG A 32 -3.34 -11.41 1.22
CA ARG A 32 -3.31 -11.64 2.67
C ARG A 32 -1.91 -11.96 3.17
N ASP A 33 -1.11 -12.64 2.36
CA ASP A 33 0.27 -13.02 2.69
C ASP A 33 1.17 -11.79 2.81
N LEU A 34 1.02 -10.80 1.93
CA LEU A 34 1.73 -9.53 2.04
C LEU A 34 1.46 -8.85 3.39
N ILE A 35 0.18 -8.76 3.79
CA ILE A 35 -0.21 -8.24 5.11
C ILE A 35 0.30 -9.14 6.25
N GLY A 36 0.33 -10.46 6.02
CA GLY A 36 0.91 -11.45 6.92
C GLY A 36 2.39 -11.19 7.18
N ASN A 37 3.17 -10.95 6.13
CA ASN A 37 4.60 -10.68 6.19
C ASN A 37 4.89 -9.38 6.94
N LEU A 38 4.19 -8.28 6.62
CA LEU A 38 4.35 -7.00 7.32
C LEU A 38 4.04 -7.11 8.82
N ARG A 39 3.04 -7.93 9.20
CA ARG A 39 2.77 -8.25 10.60
C ARG A 39 3.84 -9.15 11.21
N GLY A 40 4.34 -10.13 10.46
CA GLY A 40 5.42 -11.03 10.89
C GLY A 40 6.72 -10.30 11.18
N PHE A 41 7.03 -9.24 10.42
CA PHE A 41 8.14 -8.31 10.70
C PHE A 41 7.85 -7.35 11.85
N GLY A 42 6.62 -7.34 12.38
CA GLY A 42 6.22 -6.47 13.47
C GLY A 42 6.00 -5.01 13.06
N PHE A 43 6.01 -4.66 11.77
CA PHE A 43 5.86 -3.26 11.32
C PHE A 43 4.42 -2.74 11.39
N ILE A 44 3.43 -3.62 11.28
CA ILE A 44 2.01 -3.23 11.34
C ILE A 44 1.24 -4.09 12.35
N ALA A 45 0.14 -3.54 12.86
CA ALA A 45 -0.82 -4.23 13.71
C ALA A 45 -2.26 -3.94 13.27
N SER A 46 -3.21 -4.66 13.84
CA SER A 46 -4.64 -4.37 13.64
C SER A 46 -5.01 -3.06 14.34
N GLY A 47 -5.59 -2.14 13.59
CA GLY A 47 -6.21 -0.93 14.11
C GLY A 47 -7.69 -1.13 14.46
N PRO A 48 -8.43 -0.04 14.73
CA PRO A 48 -9.87 -0.06 14.94
C PRO A 48 -10.63 -0.70 13.77
N ARG A 49 -11.83 -1.22 14.02
CA ARG A 49 -12.69 -1.65 12.92
C ARG A 49 -13.19 -0.44 12.15
N ALA A 50 -13.18 -0.55 10.83
CA ALA A 50 -13.59 0.52 9.95
C ALA A 50 -15.13 0.66 9.94
N PRO A 51 -15.69 1.88 9.87
CA PRO A 51 -17.13 2.13 9.99
C PRO A 51 -17.90 1.86 8.69
N GLN A 52 -17.67 0.70 8.06
CA GLN A 52 -18.35 0.25 6.84
C GLN A 52 -19.00 -1.12 7.08
N PRO A 53 -19.97 -1.54 6.24
CA PRO A 53 -20.59 -2.87 6.35
C PRO A 53 -19.55 -3.99 6.44
N GLY A 54 -19.76 -4.93 7.37
CA GLY A 54 -18.81 -6.01 7.67
C GLY A 54 -17.66 -5.61 8.61
N ALA A 55 -17.57 -4.33 8.99
CA ALA A 55 -16.61 -3.80 9.96
C ALA A 55 -15.19 -4.37 9.77
N PRO A 56 -14.58 -4.22 8.58
CA PRO A 56 -13.29 -4.82 8.29
C PRO A 56 -12.19 -4.28 9.23
N TYR A 57 -11.14 -5.07 9.44
CA TYR A 57 -9.96 -4.60 10.17
C TYR A 57 -9.26 -3.49 9.38
N THR A 58 -8.81 -2.46 10.10
CA THR A 58 -7.79 -1.53 9.60
C THR A 58 -6.39 -1.97 10.05
N TYR A 59 -5.38 -1.37 9.44
CA TYR A 59 -3.98 -1.54 9.79
C TYR A 59 -3.38 -0.21 10.22
N VAL A 60 -2.49 -0.29 11.20
CA VAL A 60 -1.71 0.82 11.77
C VAL A 60 -0.26 0.38 11.91
N THR A 61 0.68 1.32 11.88
CA THR A 61 2.09 1.03 12.14
C THR A 61 2.33 0.80 13.63
N THR A 62 3.40 0.07 13.95
CA THR A 62 3.78 -0.23 15.35
C THR A 62 4.90 0.69 15.84
N LYS A 63 5.34 0.47 17.08
CA LYS A 63 6.57 1.08 17.61
C LYS A 63 7.82 0.50 16.95
N GLU A 64 7.82 -0.78 16.59
CA GLU A 64 8.92 -1.43 15.87
C GLU A 64 9.20 -0.73 14.54
N PHE A 65 8.14 -0.34 13.82
CA PHE A 65 8.28 0.50 12.62
C PHE A 65 9.04 1.79 12.94
N LEU A 66 8.63 2.55 13.96
CA LEU A 66 9.31 3.80 14.31
C LEU A 66 10.79 3.58 14.65
N LEU A 67 11.10 2.53 15.42
CA LEU A 67 12.46 2.18 15.79
C LEU A 67 13.32 1.83 14.57
N GLU A 68 12.82 0.97 13.68
CA GLU A 68 13.55 0.51 12.50
C GLU A 68 13.87 1.67 11.53
N PHE A 69 12.94 2.63 11.39
CA PHE A 69 13.11 3.79 10.52
C PHE A 69 13.72 5.01 11.24
N GLY A 70 14.13 4.88 12.50
CA GLY A 70 14.77 5.96 13.26
C GLY A 70 13.85 7.16 13.56
N LEU A 71 12.53 6.93 13.59
CA LEU A 71 11.51 7.95 13.85
C LEU A 71 11.15 7.97 15.34
N LYS A 72 10.91 9.15 15.90
CA LYS A 72 10.36 9.27 17.26
C LYS A 72 8.84 9.20 17.23
N THR A 73 8.24 9.80 16.21
CA THR A 73 6.79 9.86 16.00
C THR A 73 6.45 9.76 14.52
N LEU A 74 5.19 9.47 14.19
CA LEU A 74 4.71 9.51 12.80
C LEU A 74 4.74 10.91 12.18
N ARG A 75 4.87 11.98 12.98
CA ARG A 75 5.05 13.35 12.47
C ARG A 75 6.44 13.58 11.90
N ASP A 76 7.37 12.67 12.17
CA ASP A 76 8.73 12.70 11.62
C ASP A 76 8.79 12.04 10.23
N LEU A 77 7.67 11.48 9.74
CA LEU A 77 7.58 11.01 8.37
C LEU A 77 7.78 12.21 7.41
N PRO A 78 8.55 12.03 6.33
CA PRO A 78 8.71 13.05 5.29
C PRO A 78 7.36 13.53 4.76
N ASP A 79 7.16 14.84 4.62
CA ASP A 79 6.03 15.34 3.84
C ASP A 79 6.31 15.23 2.33
N PHE A 80 5.30 15.50 1.52
CA PHE A 80 5.41 15.42 0.06
C PHE A 80 6.54 16.32 -0.49
N GLU A 81 6.73 17.50 0.10
CA GLU A 81 7.77 18.45 -0.29
C GLU A 81 9.16 17.88 0.01
N ALA A 82 9.37 17.31 1.20
CA ALA A 82 10.59 16.62 1.57
C ALA A 82 10.86 15.37 0.73
N LEU A 83 9.82 14.65 0.29
CA LEU A 83 9.96 13.50 -0.62
C LEU A 83 10.36 13.93 -2.04
N GLU A 84 9.83 15.06 -2.52
CA GLU A 84 10.23 15.69 -3.78
C GLU A 84 11.68 16.19 -3.72
N ASP A 85 12.05 16.91 -2.66
CA ASP A 85 13.41 17.43 -2.43
C ASP A 85 14.45 16.31 -2.30
N ALA A 86 14.08 15.19 -1.68
CA ALA A 86 14.92 14.01 -1.57
C ALA A 86 15.04 13.22 -2.90
N GLY A 87 14.31 13.62 -3.95
CA GLY A 87 14.26 12.93 -5.24
C GLY A 87 13.61 11.54 -5.17
N LEU A 88 12.90 11.25 -4.07
CA LEU A 88 12.23 9.96 -3.83
C LEU A 88 10.84 9.90 -4.47
N LEU A 89 10.27 11.06 -4.79
CA LEU A 89 8.95 11.22 -5.38
C LEU A 89 9.00 12.36 -6.41
N SER A 90 8.29 12.22 -7.53
CA SER A 90 8.12 13.31 -8.50
C SER A 90 6.65 13.54 -8.71
N LYS A 91 6.22 14.80 -8.55
CA LYS A 91 4.85 15.23 -8.82
C LYS A 91 4.44 14.92 -10.24
N GLU A 92 5.34 15.12 -11.21
CA GLU A 92 5.04 14.77 -12.60
C GLU A 92 4.83 13.26 -12.76
N LYS A 93 5.64 12.42 -12.11
CA LYS A 93 5.48 10.95 -12.15
C LYS A 93 4.22 10.47 -11.44
N LEU A 94 3.80 11.11 -10.35
CA LEU A 94 2.52 10.82 -9.70
C LEU A 94 1.34 11.13 -10.62
N LEU A 95 1.36 12.31 -11.24
CA LEU A 95 0.29 12.79 -12.11
C LEU A 95 0.25 12.06 -13.45
N ALA A 96 1.41 11.60 -13.94
CA ALA A 96 1.52 10.77 -15.14
C ALA A 96 1.12 9.30 -14.89
N GLY A 97 0.90 8.89 -13.63
CA GLY A 97 0.68 7.48 -13.27
C GLY A 97 1.96 6.62 -13.29
N ASP A 98 3.12 7.24 -13.48
CA ASP A 98 4.45 6.62 -13.61
C ASP A 98 5.09 6.17 -12.28
N ILE A 99 4.41 6.35 -11.14
CA ILE A 99 4.74 5.57 -9.93
C ILE A 99 4.16 4.14 -10.03
N MET A 100 3.31 3.88 -11.03
CA MET A 100 2.76 2.58 -11.39
C MET A 100 2.90 2.24 -12.89
N PRO A 101 4.11 2.17 -13.50
CA PRO A 101 4.24 1.73 -14.88
C PRO A 101 4.51 0.22 -15.02
N GLU A 102 4.90 -0.50 -13.96
CA GLU A 102 5.35 -1.91 -14.06
C GLU A 102 4.42 -2.96 -13.42
N PHE A 103 3.19 -2.60 -13.03
CA PHE A 103 2.24 -3.59 -12.47
C PHE A 103 1.07 -3.95 -13.38
N SER A 104 1.03 -3.41 -14.59
CA SER A 104 0.05 -3.76 -15.63
C SER A 104 0.46 -4.95 -16.53
N GLY A 105 1.58 -5.62 -16.23
CA GLY A 105 2.06 -6.77 -17.00
C GLY A 105 1.78 -8.12 -16.34
N GLY A 106 0.70 -8.81 -16.75
CA GLY A 106 0.53 -10.24 -16.47
C GLY A 106 -0.91 -10.76 -16.49
N GLU A 107 -1.35 -11.19 -17.68
CA GLU A 107 -2.41 -12.19 -17.93
C GLU A 107 -3.89 -11.78 -17.82
N ALA A 108 -4.40 -11.23 -18.92
CA ALA A 108 -5.71 -11.64 -19.45
C ALA A 108 -5.52 -12.10 -20.91
N GLN A 109 -4.93 -13.27 -21.09
CA GLN A 109 -4.95 -14.00 -22.35
C GLN A 109 -5.65 -15.32 -22.09
N GLY A 110 -6.89 -15.45 -22.58
CA GLY A 110 -7.75 -16.59 -22.28
C GLY A 110 -9.06 -16.56 -23.06
N ALA A 111 -8.94 -16.83 -24.36
CA ALA A 111 -9.92 -17.46 -25.25
C ALA A 111 -11.32 -16.82 -25.40
N GLY A 112 -11.49 -16.13 -26.53
CA GLY A 112 -12.76 -16.14 -27.22
C GLY A 112 -13.14 -17.58 -27.61
N ILE A 113 -14.36 -17.97 -27.28
CA ILE A 113 -15.06 -19.06 -27.95
C ILE A 113 -16.13 -18.38 -28.77
N GLU A 114 -15.86 -18.23 -30.07
CA GLU A 114 -16.90 -18.01 -31.07
C GLU A 114 -17.80 -19.24 -31.06
N ILE A 115 -19.08 -19.04 -30.75
CA ILE A 115 -20.11 -20.04 -31.00
C ILE A 115 -20.70 -19.66 -32.35
N GLU A 116 -20.33 -20.38 -33.41
CA GLU A 116 -21.13 -20.42 -34.64
C GLU A 116 -22.43 -21.19 -34.37
N ASP A 117 -23.53 -20.71 -34.95
CA ASP A 117 -24.89 -21.26 -34.88
C ASP A 117 -25.00 -22.76 -35.30
#